data_AF-A0A2N1U6M4-F1
#
_entry.id   AF-A0A2N1U6M4-F1
#
_cell.length_a   1.000
_cell.length_b   1.000
_cell.length_c   1.000
_cell.angle_alpha   90.00
_cell.angle_beta   90.00
_cell.angle_gamma   90.00
#
_symmetry.space_group_name_H-M   'P 1'
#
loop_
_entity.id
_entity.type
_entity.pdbx_description
1 polymer ?
#
loop_
_entity_poly.entity_id
_entity_poly.type
_entity_poly.pdbx_seq_one_letter_code
_entity_poly.pdbx_strand_id
1 'polypeptide(L)'
;MKKIYMCIMFIGLFIYGCVEQQKVKPQEIAAKSDTEFPDFLVGVWQNDTFQWGFKFEPDGKISKLVHTIGPPIKVEEGMYYSENPDANGTGLFILGPCDANYNPDTKVLNVSIMLDYFRIEIPTGVIEGYSKDLFEGPVSEKELTWDADWRSYSALEGGSLPDVNEITANPEKLVFRKLDLKKLKKEVEKQEQKQQ
;
A
#
# COMPACT_ATOMS: atom_id res chain seq x y z
N MET A 1 -80.85 -12.51 4.73
CA MET A 1 -80.24 -11.28 4.20
C MET A 1 -78.75 -11.50 4.06
N LYS A 2 -78.21 -11.28 2.85
CA LYS A 2 -76.77 -11.28 2.51
C LYS A 2 -76.01 -10.23 3.32
N LYS A 3 -74.78 -10.51 3.78
CA LYS A 3 -73.58 -9.66 3.58
C LYS A 3 -72.30 -10.52 3.64
N ILE A 4 -71.67 -10.63 2.47
CA ILE A 4 -70.28 -11.06 2.21
C ILE A 4 -69.37 -9.89 2.53
N TYR A 5 -68.25 -10.06 3.23
CA TYR A 5 -66.97 -9.33 3.07
C TYR A 5 -65.90 -10.03 3.94
N MET A 6 -64.61 -10.12 3.65
CA MET A 6 -63.80 -10.05 2.44
C MET A 6 -62.39 -10.40 2.96
N CYS A 7 -61.80 -11.45 2.40
CA CYS A 7 -60.45 -11.91 2.71
C CYS A 7 -59.43 -10.81 2.43
N ILE A 8 -58.60 -10.45 3.42
CA ILE A 8 -57.32 -9.78 3.16
C ILE A 8 -56.25 -10.49 4.00
N MET A 9 -55.72 -11.58 3.44
CA MET A 9 -54.41 -12.11 3.85
C MET A 9 -53.33 -11.17 3.30
N PHE A 10 -52.73 -10.37 4.17
CA PHE A 10 -51.47 -9.68 3.86
C PHE A 10 -50.32 -10.71 3.98
N ILE A 11 -50.01 -11.37 2.87
CA ILE A 11 -48.78 -12.14 2.72
C ILE A 11 -47.66 -11.12 2.47
N GLY A 12 -46.97 -10.74 3.55
CA GLY A 12 -45.76 -9.94 3.47
C GLY A 12 -44.63 -10.77 2.85
N LEU A 13 -44.41 -10.60 1.54
CA LEU A 13 -43.22 -11.06 0.84
C LEU A 13 -42.01 -10.29 1.40
N PHE A 14 -41.28 -10.90 2.32
CA PHE A 14 -39.91 -10.49 2.64
C PHE A 14 -39.03 -10.88 1.44
N ILE A 15 -38.88 -9.95 0.51
CA ILE A 15 -37.83 -9.98 -0.51
C ILE A 15 -36.50 -9.82 0.23
N TYR A 16 -35.89 -10.95 0.57
CA TYR A 16 -34.47 -11.05 0.89
C TYR A 16 -33.70 -10.60 -0.35
N GLY A 17 -33.32 -9.31 -0.36
CA GLY A 17 -32.29 -8.80 -1.25
C GLY A 17 -30.98 -9.46 -0.87
N CYS A 18 -30.68 -10.58 -1.51
CA CYS A 18 -29.35 -11.15 -1.53
C CYS A 18 -28.47 -10.10 -2.23
N VAL A 19 -27.73 -9.32 -1.45
CA VAL A 19 -26.69 -8.43 -1.96
C VAL A 19 -25.62 -9.36 -2.52
N GLU A 20 -25.69 -9.60 -3.82
CA GLU A 20 -24.65 -10.29 -4.57
C GLU A 20 -23.39 -9.44 -4.48
N GLN A 21 -22.45 -9.87 -3.64
CA GLN A 21 -21.12 -9.27 -3.57
C GLN A 21 -20.50 -9.37 -4.96
N GLN A 22 -20.46 -8.25 -5.68
CA GLN A 22 -19.72 -8.15 -6.92
C GLN A 22 -18.26 -8.49 -6.60
N LYS A 23 -17.87 -9.71 -6.96
CA LYS A 23 -16.50 -10.18 -6.92
C LYS A 23 -15.72 -9.37 -7.95
N VAL A 24 -15.18 -8.24 -7.51
CA VAL A 24 -14.33 -7.37 -8.33
C VAL A 24 -13.19 -8.26 -8.82
N LYS A 25 -13.16 -8.56 -10.13
CA LYS A 25 -12.07 -9.34 -10.70
C LYS A 25 -10.78 -8.57 -10.42
N PRO A 26 -9.77 -9.19 -9.79
CA PRO A 26 -8.46 -8.57 -9.63
C PRO A 26 -8.01 -8.08 -11.01
N GLN A 27 -7.79 -6.78 -11.13
CA GLN A 27 -7.25 -6.17 -12.34
C GLN A 27 -5.92 -6.86 -12.63
N GLU A 28 -5.87 -7.54 -13.78
CA GLU A 28 -4.73 -8.32 -14.23
C GLU A 28 -3.54 -7.35 -14.38
N ILE A 29 -2.59 -7.45 -13.45
CA ILE A 29 -1.39 -6.61 -13.42
C ILE A 29 -0.59 -6.93 -14.69
N ALA A 30 -0.18 -5.87 -15.39
CA ALA A 30 0.43 -5.90 -16.70
C ALA A 30 1.51 -6.99 -16.82
N ALA A 31 1.50 -7.68 -17.97
CA ALA A 31 2.48 -8.71 -18.33
C ALA A 31 3.91 -8.23 -18.04
N LYS A 32 4.68 -9.11 -17.41
CA LYS A 32 6.11 -8.95 -17.14
C LYS A 32 6.81 -8.45 -18.41
N SER A 33 7.35 -7.24 -18.39
CA SER A 33 8.12 -6.72 -19.52
C SER A 33 9.44 -7.49 -19.62
N ASP A 34 9.84 -7.91 -20.82
CA ASP A 34 11.13 -8.56 -21.06
C ASP A 34 12.31 -7.58 -21.00
N THR A 35 12.07 -6.32 -20.64
CA THR A 35 13.08 -5.27 -20.51
C THR A 35 13.72 -5.30 -19.13
N GLU A 36 15.05 -5.28 -19.09
CA GLU A 36 15.82 -5.18 -17.85
C GLU A 36 15.42 -3.94 -17.03
N PHE A 37 15.44 -4.07 -15.70
CA PHE A 37 15.10 -2.97 -14.81
C PHE A 37 16.22 -1.91 -14.84
N PRO A 38 15.93 -0.64 -15.16
CA PRO A 38 16.97 0.35 -15.37
C PRO A 38 17.84 0.63 -14.14
N ASP A 39 19.17 0.71 -14.35
CA ASP A 39 20.15 1.01 -13.29
C ASP A 39 19.85 2.31 -12.52
N PHE A 40 19.31 3.33 -13.21
CA PHE A 40 18.99 4.60 -12.56
C PHE A 40 17.83 4.48 -11.56
N LEU A 41 17.01 3.42 -11.62
CA LEU A 41 15.97 3.12 -10.62
C LEU A 41 16.52 2.34 -9.43
N VAL A 42 17.60 1.58 -9.59
CA VAL A 42 18.19 0.75 -8.53
C VAL A 42 18.67 1.61 -7.36
N GLY A 43 18.24 1.30 -6.14
CA GLY A 43 18.62 2.04 -4.94
C GLY A 43 17.44 2.39 -4.03
N VAL A 44 17.68 3.32 -3.11
CA VAL A 44 16.68 3.73 -2.10
C VAL A 44 15.95 4.98 -2.58
N TRP A 45 14.63 4.93 -2.55
CA TRP A 45 13.73 6.03 -2.87
C TRP A 45 12.88 6.34 -1.65
N GLN A 46 12.69 7.61 -1.33
CA GLN A 46 11.92 8.03 -0.16
C GLN A 46 11.06 9.26 -0.49
N ASN A 47 9.87 9.33 0.09
CA ASN A 47 9.06 10.54 0.10
C ASN A 47 9.14 11.24 1.46
N ASP A 48 9.17 12.57 1.44
CA ASP A 48 9.31 13.37 2.66
C ASP A 48 7.99 13.53 3.41
N THR A 49 6.85 13.42 2.73
CA THR A 49 5.53 13.75 3.28
C THR A 49 4.93 12.63 4.14
N PHE A 50 5.02 11.39 3.66
CA PHE A 50 4.35 10.24 4.26
C PHE A 50 5.32 9.14 4.69
N GLN A 51 6.63 9.42 4.63
CA GLN A 51 7.70 8.50 5.02
C GLN A 51 7.66 7.14 4.28
N TRP A 52 7.01 7.08 3.12
CA TRP A 52 7.14 5.93 2.22
C TRP A 52 8.58 5.81 1.74
N GLY A 53 9.06 4.56 1.67
CA GLY A 53 10.39 4.26 1.19
C GLY A 53 10.47 2.92 0.49
N PHE A 54 11.25 2.85 -0.58
CA PHE A 54 11.47 1.63 -1.34
C PHE A 54 12.96 1.41 -1.55
N LYS A 55 13.40 0.15 -1.54
CA LYS A 55 14.71 -0.23 -2.07
C LYS A 55 14.51 -1.17 -3.27
N PHE A 56 14.81 -0.67 -4.47
CA PHE A 56 14.81 -1.47 -5.69
C PHE A 56 16.17 -2.12 -5.91
N GLU A 57 16.15 -3.40 -6.26
CA GLU A 57 17.31 -4.18 -6.68
C GLU A 57 17.48 -4.16 -8.21
N PRO A 58 18.64 -4.60 -8.74
CA PRO A 58 18.90 -4.63 -10.19
C PRO A 58 17.91 -5.45 -11.02
N ASP A 59 17.22 -6.42 -10.41
CA ASP A 59 16.21 -7.23 -11.09
C ASP A 59 14.79 -6.63 -10.98
N GLY A 60 14.66 -5.41 -10.45
CA GLY A 60 13.39 -4.73 -10.24
C GLY A 60 12.64 -5.16 -8.98
N LYS A 61 13.14 -6.12 -8.20
CA LYS A 61 12.50 -6.50 -6.93
C LYS A 61 12.61 -5.38 -5.90
N ILE A 62 11.60 -5.33 -5.04
CA ILE A 62 11.59 -4.48 -3.85
C ILE A 62 12.16 -5.32 -2.70
N SER A 63 13.33 -4.96 -2.18
CA SER A 63 13.96 -5.70 -1.07
C SER A 63 13.62 -5.12 0.30
N LYS A 64 13.33 -3.82 0.36
CA LYS A 64 12.92 -3.12 1.58
C LYS A 64 11.81 -2.14 1.30
N LEU A 65 10.94 -2.01 2.29
CA LEU A 65 9.78 -1.12 2.30
C LEU A 65 9.75 -0.33 3.60
N VAL A 66 9.48 0.97 3.53
CA VAL A 66 9.01 1.76 4.67
C VAL A 66 7.56 2.10 4.37
N HIS A 67 6.65 1.65 5.23
CA HIS A 67 5.22 1.91 5.13
C HIS A 67 4.82 2.93 6.19
N THR A 68 3.78 3.70 5.92
CA THR A 68 3.14 4.64 6.87
C THR A 68 2.68 4.01 8.20
N ILE A 69 2.51 2.67 8.28
CA ILE A 69 1.89 1.99 9.44
C ILE A 69 2.85 1.11 10.25
N GLY A 70 4.15 1.31 10.15
CA GLY A 70 5.10 0.53 10.94
C GLY A 70 6.56 0.90 10.69
N PRO A 71 7.49 0.17 11.33
CA PRO A 71 8.91 0.33 11.03
C PRO A 71 9.26 -0.26 9.65
N PRO A 72 10.50 -0.07 9.17
CA PRO A 72 10.95 -0.63 7.90
C PRO A 72 10.86 -2.16 7.85
N ILE A 73 10.29 -2.68 6.75
CA ILE A 73 10.06 -4.10 6.50
C ILE A 73 11.06 -4.59 5.43
N LYS A 74 11.62 -5.79 5.64
CA LYS A 74 12.34 -6.51 4.58
C LYS A 74 11.36 -7.42 3.84
N VAL A 75 11.24 -7.21 2.54
CA VAL A 75 10.18 -7.87 1.74
C VAL A 75 10.44 -9.37 1.59
N GLU A 76 11.70 -9.78 1.49
CA GLU A 76 12.11 -11.18 1.33
C GLU A 76 11.71 -12.11 2.50
N GLU A 77 11.46 -11.54 3.69
CA GLU A 77 11.06 -12.30 4.87
C GLU A 77 9.55 -12.64 4.83
N GLY A 78 8.74 -11.92 4.02
CA GLY A 78 7.30 -12.15 3.83
C GLY A 78 6.42 -11.87 5.06
N MET A 79 7.01 -11.88 6.25
CA MET A 79 6.39 -11.55 7.52
C MET A 79 7.35 -10.72 8.34
N TYR A 80 6.82 -9.73 9.05
CA TYR A 80 7.60 -8.86 9.91
C TYR A 80 6.89 -8.64 11.24
N TYR A 81 7.63 -8.79 12.32
CA TYR A 81 7.16 -8.52 13.68
C TYR A 81 8.04 -7.44 14.30
N SER A 82 7.42 -6.46 14.93
CA SER A 82 8.11 -5.43 15.70
C SER A 82 7.47 -5.20 17.04
N GLU A 83 8.30 -5.08 18.05
CA GLU A 83 7.93 -4.44 19.31
C GLU A 83 8.23 -2.95 19.17
N ASN A 84 7.25 -2.11 19.49
CA ASN A 84 7.43 -0.66 19.58
C ASN A 84 7.55 -0.30 21.08
N PRO A 85 8.78 -0.13 21.59
CA PRO A 85 9.01 0.11 23.02
C PRO A 85 8.42 1.44 23.47
N ASP A 86 8.37 2.43 22.59
CA ASP A 86 7.92 3.79 22.91
C ASP A 86 6.39 3.89 22.97
N ALA A 87 5.69 3.03 22.24
CA ALA A 87 4.22 3.01 22.18
C ALA A 87 3.57 1.93 23.06
N ASN A 88 4.36 1.11 23.76
CA ASN A 88 3.87 -0.09 24.46
C ASN A 88 3.01 -0.97 23.55
N GLY A 89 3.42 -1.11 22.29
CA GLY A 89 2.65 -1.82 21.28
C GLY A 89 3.48 -2.85 20.53
N THR A 90 2.81 -3.86 19.97
CA THR A 90 3.41 -4.85 19.08
C THR A 90 2.75 -4.77 17.72
N GLY A 91 3.51 -5.02 16.67
CA GLY A 91 3.06 -5.00 15.29
C GLY A 91 3.42 -6.31 14.61
N LEU A 92 2.45 -6.96 13.97
CA LEU A 92 2.62 -8.08 13.06
C LEU A 92 2.15 -7.63 11.67
N PHE A 93 3.00 -7.83 10.67
CA PHE A 93 2.74 -7.46 9.28
C PHE A 93 3.04 -8.68 8.41
N ILE A 94 2.07 -9.08 7.60
CA ILE A 94 2.20 -10.16 6.62
C ILE A 94 2.10 -9.51 5.25
N LEU A 95 3.22 -9.57 4.50
CA LEU A 95 3.29 -9.04 3.16
C LEU A 95 2.73 -10.08 2.18
N GLY A 96 1.86 -9.61 1.30
CA GLY A 96 1.52 -10.29 0.06
C GLY A 96 2.49 -9.94 -1.06
N PRO A 97 2.07 -10.14 -2.33
CA PRO A 97 2.87 -9.76 -3.49
C PRO A 97 3.27 -8.28 -3.48
N CYS A 98 4.55 -8.04 -3.77
CA CYS A 98 5.12 -6.71 -3.94
C CYS A 98 5.82 -6.67 -5.29
N ASP A 99 5.38 -5.79 -6.18
CA ASP A 99 5.84 -5.75 -7.56
C ASP A 99 6.23 -4.33 -7.96
N ALA A 100 7.26 -4.21 -8.79
CA ALA A 100 7.62 -2.98 -9.47
C ALA A 100 7.78 -3.25 -10.97
N ASN A 101 7.20 -2.38 -11.79
CA ASN A 101 7.27 -2.49 -13.24
C ASN A 101 7.52 -1.11 -13.86
N TYR A 102 8.57 -1.00 -14.66
CA TYR A 102 8.92 0.23 -15.37
C TYR A 102 8.66 0.08 -16.86
N ASN A 103 7.99 1.08 -17.43
CA ASN A 103 7.81 1.20 -18.88
C ASN A 103 8.77 2.28 -19.42
N PRO A 104 9.79 1.91 -20.23
CA PRO A 104 10.77 2.88 -20.75
C PRO A 104 10.18 3.85 -21.79
N ASP A 105 9.14 3.44 -22.53
CA ASP A 105 8.53 4.28 -23.57
C ASP A 105 7.76 5.45 -22.95
N THR A 106 7.04 5.19 -21.86
CA THR A 106 6.27 6.21 -21.14
C THR A 106 7.02 6.80 -19.96
N LYS A 107 8.15 6.21 -19.59
CA LYS A 107 8.93 6.52 -18.38
C LYS A 107 8.14 6.40 -17.08
N VAL A 108 7.10 5.58 -17.08
CA VAL A 108 6.22 5.37 -15.92
C VAL A 108 6.71 4.19 -15.10
N LEU A 109 6.90 4.41 -13.80
CA LEU A 109 7.11 3.37 -12.81
C LEU A 109 5.78 3.07 -12.10
N ASN A 110 5.44 1.79 -12.06
CA ASN A 110 4.31 1.25 -11.30
C ASN A 110 4.86 0.42 -10.14
N VAL A 111 4.34 0.64 -8.95
CA VAL A 111 4.63 -0.17 -7.77
C VAL A 111 3.33 -0.59 -7.12
N SER A 112 3.21 -1.88 -6.79
CA SER A 112 2.10 -2.44 -6.02
C SER A 112 2.66 -3.08 -4.77
N ILE A 113 2.13 -2.69 -3.61
CA ILE A 113 2.43 -3.28 -2.32
C ILE A 113 1.15 -3.90 -1.76
N MET A 114 1.24 -5.14 -1.31
CA MET A 114 0.16 -5.81 -0.61
C MET A 114 0.59 -6.11 0.82
N LEU A 115 -0.16 -5.60 1.79
CA LEU A 115 -0.18 -6.12 3.15
C LEU A 115 -1.42 -6.99 3.28
N ASP A 116 -1.24 -8.31 3.16
CA ASP A 116 -2.31 -9.30 3.27
C ASP A 116 -2.97 -9.23 4.66
N TYR A 117 -2.18 -8.93 5.69
CA TYR A 117 -2.66 -8.72 7.03
C TYR A 117 -1.71 -7.82 7.82
N PHE A 118 -2.27 -6.94 8.63
CA PHE A 118 -1.55 -6.31 9.72
C PHE A 118 -2.35 -6.39 11.02
N ARG A 119 -1.63 -6.45 12.14
CA ARG A 119 -2.16 -6.39 13.50
C ARG A 119 -1.25 -5.52 14.34
N ILE A 120 -1.81 -4.46 14.89
CA ILE A 120 -1.12 -3.53 15.77
C ILE A 120 -1.83 -3.57 17.11
N GLU A 121 -1.15 -4.11 18.12
CA GLU A 121 -1.60 -4.10 19.50
C GLU A 121 -1.11 -2.81 20.18
N ILE A 122 -2.03 -2.08 20.79
CA ILE A 122 -1.76 -0.86 21.56
C ILE A 122 -2.43 -0.98 22.94
N PRO A 123 -2.07 -0.17 23.94
CA PRO A 123 -2.63 -0.30 25.29
C PRO A 123 -4.17 -0.23 25.35
N THR A 124 -4.79 0.45 24.39
CA THR A 124 -6.25 0.67 24.33
C THR A 124 -6.99 -0.34 23.47
N GLY A 125 -6.31 -1.27 22.79
CA GLY A 125 -6.96 -2.24 21.94
C GLY A 125 -6.08 -2.79 20.83
N VAL A 126 -6.73 -3.36 19.82
CA VAL A 126 -6.06 -3.99 18.68
C VAL A 126 -6.62 -3.39 17.39
N ILE A 127 -5.72 -3.01 16.48
CA ILE A 127 -6.04 -2.50 15.15
C ILE A 127 -5.59 -3.56 14.15
N GLU A 128 -6.52 -4.10 13.38
CA GLU A 128 -6.26 -5.14 12.39
C GLU A 128 -6.85 -4.76 11.05
N GLY A 129 -6.25 -5.26 9.96
CA GLY A 129 -6.74 -4.99 8.63
C GLY A 129 -5.81 -5.51 7.55
N TYR A 130 -6.00 -4.99 6.34
CA TYR A 130 -5.14 -5.22 5.18
C TYR A 130 -4.97 -3.92 4.40
N SER A 131 -3.94 -3.84 3.57
CA SER A 131 -3.79 -2.75 2.60
C SER A 131 -3.33 -3.26 1.24
N LYS A 132 -3.82 -2.58 0.20
CA LYS A 132 -3.22 -2.62 -1.13
C LYS A 132 -2.88 -1.21 -1.54
N ASP A 133 -1.60 -0.94 -1.76
CA ASP A 133 -1.11 0.37 -2.13
C ASP A 133 -0.56 0.34 -3.55
N LEU A 134 -1.10 1.21 -4.40
CA LEU A 134 -0.68 1.37 -5.78
C LEU A 134 -0.02 2.73 -5.97
N PHE A 135 1.15 2.74 -6.59
CA PHE A 135 1.90 3.94 -6.95
C PHE A 135 2.15 3.91 -8.45
N GLU A 136 1.78 4.96 -9.15
CA GLU A 136 1.97 5.06 -10.59
C GLU A 136 2.43 6.46 -10.95
N GLY A 137 3.50 6.60 -11.73
CA GLY A 137 3.83 7.89 -12.30
C GLY A 137 5.19 7.99 -12.96
N PRO A 138 5.49 9.12 -13.61
CA PRO A 138 6.72 9.31 -14.35
C PRO A 138 7.95 9.40 -13.45
N VAL A 139 9.06 8.84 -13.90
CA VAL A 139 10.38 8.98 -13.25
C VAL A 139 11.30 9.87 -14.10
N SER A 140 11.94 10.83 -13.43
CA SER A 140 12.99 11.67 -14.00
C SER A 140 14.37 11.08 -13.67
N GLU A 141 15.03 10.51 -14.68
CA GLU A 141 16.43 10.03 -14.56
C GLU A 141 17.40 11.18 -14.22
N LYS A 142 17.17 12.36 -14.79
CA LYS A 142 18.05 13.53 -14.59
C LYS A 142 17.96 14.08 -13.17
N GLU A 143 16.75 14.17 -12.62
CA GLU A 143 16.51 14.78 -11.31
C GLU A 143 16.48 13.74 -10.19
N LEU A 144 16.45 12.45 -10.55
CA LEU A 144 16.29 11.32 -9.64
C LEU A 144 15.04 11.48 -8.76
N THR A 145 13.94 11.85 -9.42
CA THR A 145 12.62 12.08 -8.83
C THR A 145 11.58 11.16 -9.46
N TRP A 146 10.58 10.79 -8.67
CA TRP A 146 9.43 10.04 -9.14
C TRP A 146 8.16 10.69 -8.60
N ASP A 147 7.37 11.27 -9.50
CA ASP A 147 6.10 11.92 -9.18
C ASP A 147 5.00 10.86 -9.30
N ALA A 148 4.57 10.33 -8.15
CA ALA A 148 3.68 9.17 -8.08
C ALA A 148 2.26 9.57 -7.66
N ASP A 149 1.29 8.94 -8.30
CA ASP A 149 -0.11 8.89 -7.90
C ASP A 149 -0.30 7.69 -6.99
N TRP A 150 -0.48 7.94 -5.70
CA TRP A 150 -0.71 6.93 -4.68
C TRP A 150 -2.21 6.71 -4.45
N ARG A 151 -2.61 5.44 -4.45
CA ARG A 151 -3.96 4.97 -4.10
C ARG A 151 -3.85 3.87 -3.06
N SER A 152 -4.48 4.09 -1.91
CA SER A 152 -4.51 3.10 -0.83
C SER A 152 -5.90 2.48 -0.71
N TYR A 153 -5.99 1.18 -0.97
CA TYR A 153 -7.20 0.37 -0.80
C TYR A 153 -7.06 -0.42 0.50
N SER A 154 -7.27 0.26 1.62
CA SER A 154 -7.11 -0.31 2.96
C SER A 154 -8.46 -0.50 3.64
N ALA A 155 -8.59 -1.56 4.44
CA ALA A 155 -9.75 -1.76 5.30
C ALA A 155 -9.31 -2.29 6.67
N LEU A 156 -10.01 -1.84 7.71
CA LEU A 156 -9.87 -2.39 9.05
C LEU A 156 -10.85 -3.56 9.24
N GLU A 157 -10.45 -4.53 10.06
CA GLU A 157 -11.32 -5.62 10.47
C GLU A 157 -12.58 -5.09 11.16
N GLY A 158 -13.75 -5.53 10.70
CA GLY A 158 -15.06 -5.02 11.14
C GLY A 158 -15.43 -3.61 10.63
N GLY A 159 -14.56 -2.98 9.83
CA GLY A 159 -14.82 -1.68 9.19
C GLY A 159 -15.61 -1.78 7.88
N SER A 160 -15.99 -0.62 7.32
CA SER A 160 -16.53 -0.55 5.97
C SER A 160 -15.42 -0.77 4.93
N LEU A 161 -15.76 -1.43 3.82
CA LEU A 161 -14.86 -1.56 2.69
C LEU A 161 -14.56 -0.18 2.05
N PRO A 162 -13.36 0.01 1.49
CA PRO A 162 -12.99 1.25 0.81
C PRO A 162 -13.86 1.48 -0.44
N ASP A 163 -14.27 2.73 -0.68
CA ASP A 163 -14.90 3.11 -1.95
C ASP A 163 -13.84 3.17 -3.05
N VAL A 164 -13.78 2.09 -3.83
CA VAL A 164 -12.81 1.92 -4.91
C VAL A 164 -12.94 3.01 -5.97
N ASN A 165 -14.14 3.50 -6.26
CA ASN A 165 -14.34 4.52 -7.29
C ASN A 165 -13.82 5.86 -6.81
N GLU A 166 -14.09 6.22 -5.56
CA GLU A 166 -13.60 7.45 -4.96
C GLU A 166 -12.07 7.48 -4.90
N ILE A 167 -11.44 6.42 -4.39
CA ILE A 167 -9.98 6.30 -4.30
C ILE A 167 -9.33 6.35 -5.68
N THR A 168 -9.92 5.65 -6.66
CA THR A 168 -9.35 5.60 -8.01
C THR A 168 -9.39 6.96 -8.70
N ALA A 169 -10.47 7.72 -8.49
CA ALA A 169 -10.66 9.04 -9.07
C ALA A 169 -9.80 10.13 -8.41
N ASN A 170 -9.37 9.93 -7.16
CA ASN A 170 -8.69 10.95 -6.36
C ASN A 170 -7.37 10.42 -5.77
N PRO A 171 -6.33 10.15 -6.60
CA PRO A 171 -5.04 9.73 -6.08
C PRO A 171 -4.35 10.85 -5.28
N GLU A 172 -3.62 10.46 -4.24
CA GLU A 172 -2.72 11.35 -3.53
C GLU A 172 -1.41 11.52 -4.31
N LYS A 173 -0.92 12.76 -4.43
CA LYS A 173 0.32 13.04 -5.16
C LYS A 173 1.51 12.96 -4.21
N LEU A 174 2.45 12.05 -4.51
CA LEU A 174 3.69 11.88 -3.79
C LEU A 174 4.88 12.20 -4.68
N VAL A 175 5.93 12.80 -4.11
CA VAL A 175 7.20 12.98 -4.80
C VAL A 175 8.26 12.19 -4.06
N PHE A 176 8.79 11.17 -4.71
CA PHE A 176 9.91 10.37 -4.21
C PHE A 176 11.23 10.93 -4.73
N ARG A 177 12.26 10.83 -3.89
CA ARG A 177 13.63 11.20 -4.25
C ARG A 177 14.55 10.02 -4.01
N LYS A 178 15.46 9.79 -4.94
CA LYS A 178 16.51 8.81 -4.75
C LYS A 178 17.52 9.32 -3.73
N LEU A 179 17.82 8.50 -2.73
CA LEU A 179 18.78 8.85 -1.69
C LEU A 179 20.21 8.58 -2.14
N ASP A 180 21.08 9.58 -1.94
CA ASP A 180 22.53 9.37 -2.02
C ASP A 180 23.04 8.83 -0.67
N LEU A 181 23.13 7.50 -0.57
CA LEU A 181 23.58 6.82 0.65
C LEU A 181 25.01 7.21 1.07
N LYS A 182 25.88 7.58 0.11
CA LYS A 182 27.24 8.03 0.45
C LYS A 182 27.21 9.39 1.12
N LYS A 183 26.36 10.30 0.61
CA LYS A 183 26.13 11.61 1.22
C LYS A 183 25.51 11.47 2.61
N LEU A 184 24.45 10.67 2.76
CA LEU A 184 23.82 10.42 4.06
C LEU A 184 24.81 9.89 5.09
N LYS A 185 25.61 8.89 4.72
CA LYS A 185 26.60 8.30 5.64
C LYS A 185 27.59 9.36 6.17
N LYS A 186 28.10 10.22 5.29
CA LYS A 186 29.01 11.33 5.69
C LYS A 186 28.32 12.34 6.61
N GLU A 187 27.04 12.62 6.38
CA GLU A 187 26.27 13.54 7.22
C GLU A 187 26.04 12.97 8.63
N VAL A 188 25.72 11.68 8.73
CA VAL A 188 25.59 10.97 10.01
C VAL A 188 26.92 10.96 10.78
N GLU A 189 28.02 10.56 10.14
CA GLU A 189 29.36 10.55 10.75
C GLU A 189 29.76 11.95 11.29
N LYS A 190 29.41 13.01 10.55
CA LYS A 190 29.67 14.40 10.97
C LYS A 190 28.81 14.84 12.16
N GLN A 191 27.60 14.31 12.32
CA GLN A 191 26.73 14.61 13.46
C GLN A 191 27.24 13.90 14.73
N GLU A 192 27.66 12.65 14.62
CA GLU A 192 28.23 11.88 15.74
C GLU A 192 29.50 12.55 16.29
N GLN A 193 30.38 13.03 15.40
CA GLN A 193 31.60 13.76 15.81
C GLN A 193 31.32 15.08 16.55
N LYS A 194 30.14 15.68 16.38
CA LYS A 194 29.76 16.91 17.10
C LYS A 194 29.19 16.65 18.49
N GLN A 195 28.83 15.40 18.79
CA GLN A 195 28.26 15.01 20.08
C GLN A 195 29.33 14.49 21.06
N GLN A 196 30.57 14.34 20.60
CA GLN A 196 31.75 13.99 21.39
C GLN A 196 32.52 15.26 21.79
#